data_AF-A0A5K1AQZ1-F1
#
_entry.id   AF-A0A5K1AQZ1-F1
#
_cell.length_a   1.000
_cell.length_b   1.000
_cell.length_c   1.000
_cell.angle_alpha   90.00
_cell.angle_beta   90.00
_cell.angle_gamma   90.00
#
_symmetry.space_group_name_H-M   'P 1'
#
loop_
_entity.id
_entity.type
_entity.pdbx_description
1 polymer ?
#
loop_
_entity_poly.entity_id
_entity_poly.type
_entity_poly.pdbx_seq_one_letter_code
_entity_poly.pdbx_strand_id
1 'polypeptide(L)'
;KEAALKNLQTEKRDSLLKRKRRNQIQGWYRVECLCCSIDLRLVARVLAMPIVSTKQLKWCQDVLANIHFDGSQVKRSRLGLLFPCPGSDQER
;
A
#
# COMPACT_ATOMS: atom_id res chain seq x y z
N LYS A 1 30.51 24.71 -25.38
CA LYS A 1 30.03 23.36 -25.77
C LYS A 1 30.00 22.37 -24.59
N GLU A 2 30.97 22.42 -23.68
CA GLU A 2 31.06 21.50 -22.52
C GLU A 2 29.94 21.68 -21.46
N ALA A 3 29.53 22.92 -21.17
CA ALA A 3 28.46 23.21 -20.20
C ALA A 3 27.08 22.66 -20.63
N ALA A 4 26.79 22.69 -21.94
CA ALA A 4 25.54 22.14 -22.49
C ALA A 4 25.46 20.60 -22.33
N LEU A 5 26.60 19.92 -22.49
CA LEU A 5 26.71 18.47 -22.27
C LEU A 5 26.48 18.10 -20.80
N LYS A 6 27.01 18.91 -19.85
CA LYS A 6 26.80 18.71 -18.41
C LYS A 6 25.32 18.91 -18.04
N ASN A 7 24.67 19.94 -18.56
CA ASN A 7 23.24 20.18 -18.31
C ASN A 7 22.35 19.04 -18.82
N LEU A 8 22.59 18.55 -20.04
CA LEU A 8 21.87 17.40 -20.60
C LEU A 8 22.03 16.12 -19.76
N GLN A 9 23.20 15.91 -19.14
CA GLN A 9 23.43 14.76 -18.26
C GLN A 9 22.66 14.90 -16.94
N THR A 10 22.60 16.10 -16.37
CA THR A 10 21.84 16.38 -15.14
C THR A 10 20.34 16.19 -15.37
N GLU A 11 19.78 16.75 -16.45
CA GLU A 11 18.35 16.60 -16.77
C GLU A 11 17.95 15.14 -17.00
N LYS A 12 18.81 14.36 -17.69
CA LYS A 12 18.60 12.92 -17.86
C LYS A 12 18.58 12.21 -16.51
N ARG A 13 19.52 12.50 -15.61
CA ARG A 13 19.54 11.93 -14.25
C ARG A 13 18.26 12.29 -13.48
N ASP A 14 17.83 13.54 -13.50
CA ASP A 14 16.63 13.98 -12.78
C ASP A 14 15.36 13.30 -13.30
N SER A 15 15.25 13.14 -14.63
CA SER A 15 14.12 12.43 -15.25
C SER A 15 14.07 10.94 -14.85
N LEU A 16 15.24 10.29 -14.77
CA LEU A 16 15.38 8.91 -14.30
C LEU A 16 14.99 8.77 -12.82
N LEU A 17 15.43 9.69 -11.96
CA LEU A 17 15.08 9.71 -10.53
C LEU A 17 13.57 9.93 -10.32
N LYS A 18 12.96 10.85 -11.08
CA LYS A 18 11.50 11.06 -11.07
C LYS A 18 10.74 9.82 -11.54
N ARG A 19 11.23 9.11 -12.57
CA ARG A 19 10.64 7.84 -13.02
C ARG A 19 10.77 6.75 -11.97
N LYS A 20 11.94 6.59 -11.33
CA LYS A 20 12.17 5.61 -10.26
C LYS A 20 11.21 5.85 -9.09
N ARG A 21 11.05 7.09 -8.64
CA ARG A 21 10.10 7.46 -7.59
C ARG A 21 8.66 7.11 -7.96
N ARG A 22 8.21 7.45 -9.17
CA ARG A 22 6.86 7.09 -9.64
C ARG A 22 6.63 5.58 -9.67
N ASN A 23 7.60 4.80 -10.18
CA ASN A 23 7.52 3.34 -10.19
C ASN A 23 7.47 2.77 -8.78
N GLN A 24 8.24 3.34 -7.85
CA GLN A 24 8.24 2.94 -6.46
C GLN A 24 6.86 3.18 -5.83
N ILE A 25 6.30 4.39 -5.96
CA ILE A 25 4.95 4.73 -5.47
C ILE A 25 3.89 3.79 -6.05
N GLN A 26 3.94 3.53 -7.35
CA GLN A 26 3.04 2.57 -7.99
C GLN A 26 3.22 1.15 -7.45
N GLY A 27 4.45 0.74 -7.14
CA GLY A 27 4.76 -0.52 -6.49
C GLY A 27 4.14 -0.63 -5.10
N TRP A 28 4.33 0.38 -4.26
CA TRP A 28 3.71 0.45 -2.92
C TRP A 28 2.19 0.39 -2.99
N TYR A 29 1.58 1.15 -3.90
CA TYR A 29 0.13 1.14 -4.10
C TYR A 29 -0.40 -0.24 -4.50
N ARG A 30 0.32 -0.98 -5.37
CA ARG A 30 -0.05 -2.35 -5.73
C ARG A 30 -0.01 -3.29 -4.53
N VAL A 31 1.00 -3.15 -3.67
CA VAL A 31 1.10 -3.93 -2.42
C VAL A 31 -0.05 -3.59 -1.48
N GLU A 32 -0.39 -2.31 -1.31
CA GLU A 32 -1.54 -1.89 -0.49
C GLU A 32 -2.87 -2.46 -1.00
N CYS A 33 -3.09 -2.41 -2.32
CA CYS A 33 -4.27 -3.01 -2.94
C CYS A 33 -4.34 -4.53 -2.72
N LEU A 34 -3.20 -5.23 -2.82
CA LEU A 34 -3.13 -6.67 -2.57
C LEU A 34 -3.46 -6.98 -1.10
N CYS A 35 -2.86 -6.26 -0.16
CA CYS A 35 -3.15 -6.40 1.26
C CYS A 35 -4.62 -6.11 1.58
N CYS A 36 -5.21 -5.07 0.98
CA CYS A 36 -6.63 -4.77 1.11
C CYS A 36 -7.50 -5.91 0.56
N SER A 37 -7.15 -6.46 -0.61
CA SER A 37 -7.84 -7.63 -1.17
C SER A 37 -7.78 -8.84 -0.23
N ILE A 38 -6.64 -9.09 0.42
CA ILE A 38 -6.50 -10.17 1.39
C ILE A 38 -7.44 -9.96 2.57
N ASP A 39 -7.46 -8.76 3.16
CA ASP A 39 -8.38 -8.44 4.26
C ASP A 39 -9.83 -8.67 3.88
N LEU A 40 -10.26 -8.12 2.74
CA LEU A 40 -11.63 -8.25 2.26
C LEU A 40 -12.02 -9.71 2.05
N ARG A 41 -11.09 -10.55 1.52
CA ARG A 41 -11.31 -12.00 1.38
C ARG A 41 -11.40 -12.70 2.73
N LEU A 42 -10.60 -12.30 3.72
CA LEU A 42 -10.66 -12.87 5.06
C LEU A 42 -11.98 -12.52 5.75
N VAL A 43 -12.38 -11.25 5.72
CA VAL A 43 -13.67 -10.78 6.24
C VAL A 43 -14.82 -11.51 5.56
N ALA A 44 -14.81 -11.60 4.22
CA ALA A 44 -15.83 -12.33 3.48
C ALA A 44 -15.95 -13.80 3.92
N ARG A 45 -14.82 -14.48 4.16
CA ARG A 45 -14.81 -15.87 4.65
C ARG A 45 -15.38 -15.99 6.06
N VAL A 46 -15.03 -15.07 6.97
CA VAL A 46 -15.56 -15.07 8.34
C VAL A 46 -17.07 -14.85 8.31
N LEU A 47 -17.55 -13.89 7.51
CA LEU A 47 -18.98 -13.61 7.37
C LEU A 47 -19.76 -14.75 6.69
N ALA A 48 -19.09 -15.57 5.86
CA ALA A 48 -19.69 -16.73 5.20
C ALA A 48 -19.73 -17.99 6.08
N MET A 49 -19.20 -17.97 7.31
CA MET A 49 -19.29 -19.12 8.20
C MET A 49 -20.73 -19.34 8.68
N PRO A 50 -21.17 -20.59 8.88
CA PRO A 50 -22.55 -20.89 9.31
C PRO A 50 -22.85 -20.41 10.73
N ILE A 51 -21.82 -20.29 11.58
CA ILE A 51 -21.93 -19.75 12.95
C ILE A 51 -20.83 -18.71 13.12
N VAL A 52 -21.22 -17.48 13.43
CA VAL A 52 -20.30 -16.35 13.64
C VAL A 52 -20.53 -15.78 15.04
N SER A 53 -19.45 -15.65 15.80
CA SER A 53 -19.48 -15.03 17.13
C SER A 53 -19.40 -13.50 17.07
N THR A 54 -19.90 -12.82 18.11
CA THR A 54 -19.78 -11.36 18.25
C THR A 54 -18.33 -10.88 18.20
N LYS A 55 -17.38 -11.66 18.72
CA LYS A 55 -15.94 -11.34 18.65
C LYS A 55 -15.45 -11.31 17.20
N GLN A 56 -15.89 -12.26 16.38
CA GLN A 56 -15.55 -12.32 14.95
C GLN A 56 -16.20 -11.18 14.16
N LEU A 57 -17.45 -10.81 14.47
CA LEU A 57 -18.11 -9.66 13.86
C LEU A 57 -17.39 -8.35 14.21
N LYS A 58 -17.01 -8.18 15.48
CA LYS A 58 -16.24 -7.01 15.93
C LYS A 58 -14.89 -6.93 15.23
N TRP A 59 -14.19 -8.06 15.09
CA TRP A 59 -12.95 -8.13 14.30
C TRP A 59 -13.16 -7.73 12.84
N CYS A 60 -14.23 -8.22 12.19
CA CYS A 60 -14.56 -7.82 10.82
C CYS A 60 -14.78 -6.32 10.71
N GLN A 61 -15.53 -5.74 11.66
CA GLN A 61 -15.78 -4.30 11.72
C GLN A 61 -14.48 -3.52 11.89
N ASP A 62 -13.60 -3.95 12.81
CA ASP A 62 -12.31 -3.30 13.05
C ASP A 62 -11.41 -3.37 11.79
N VAL A 63 -11.38 -4.52 11.09
CA VAL A 63 -10.62 -4.66 9.85
C VAL A 63 -11.15 -3.73 8.75
N LEU A 64 -12.46 -3.72 8.52
CA LEU A 64 -13.09 -2.89 7.49
C LEU A 64 -12.97 -1.39 7.79
N ALA A 65 -13.05 -1.00 9.07
CA ALA A 65 -12.90 0.40 9.50
C ALA A 65 -11.51 0.98 9.20
N ASN A 66 -10.50 0.13 9.05
CA ASN A 66 -9.13 0.53 8.71
C ASN A 66 -8.89 0.65 7.19
N ILE A 67 -9.89 0.37 6.35
CA ILE A 67 -9.82 0.51 4.90
C ILE A 67 -10.53 1.81 4.52
N HIS A 68 -9.81 2.72 3.88
CA HIS A 68 -10.32 4.01 3.41
C HIS A 68 -10.18 4.11 1.89
N PHE A 69 -11.22 4.63 1.26
CA PHE A 69 -11.23 4.91 -0.18
C PHE A 69 -11.12 6.42 -0.37
N ASP A 70 -10.01 6.88 -0.92
CA ASP A 70 -9.75 8.28 -1.24
C ASP A 70 -9.70 8.44 -2.76
N GLY A 71 -10.88 8.68 -3.36
CA GLY A 71 -11.05 8.81 -4.80
C GLY A 71 -10.57 7.57 -5.57
N SER A 72 -9.38 7.67 -6.17
CA SER A 72 -8.77 6.59 -6.94
C SER A 72 -7.83 5.68 -6.13
N GLN A 73 -7.59 5.98 -4.85
CA GLN A 73 -6.63 5.25 -4.04
C GLN A 73 -7.31 4.55 -2.85
N VAL A 74 -6.88 3.33 -2.60
CA VAL A 74 -7.21 2.58 -1.39
C VAL A 74 -6.09 2.85 -0.39
N LYS A 75 -6.44 3.41 0.76
CA LYS A 75 -5.53 3.62 1.89
C LYS A 75 -5.92 2.66 2.98
N ARG A 76 -4.93 1.98 3.55
CA ARG A 76 -5.13 1.08 4.69
C ARG A 76 -4.37 1.63 5.89
N SER A 77 -5.09 1.99 6.94
CA SER A 77 -4.48 2.28 8.24
C SER A 77 -3.72 1.03 8.69
N ARG A 78 -2.46 1.17 9.12
CA ARG A 78 -1.56 0.05 9.42
C ARG A 78 -2.13 -0.82 10.55
N LEU A 79 -2.98 -1.77 10.17
CA LEU A 79 -3.16 -3.00 10.91
C LEU A 79 -1.81 -3.71 10.85
N GLY A 80 -1.20 -3.97 12.00
CA GLY A 80 0.08 -4.68 12.12
C GLY A 80 0.11 -5.79 11.09
N LEU A 81 1.06 -5.68 10.16
CA LEU A 81 1.01 -6.45 8.92
C LEU A 81 0.87 -7.93 9.28
N LEU A 82 -0.10 -8.62 8.67
CA LEU A 82 -0.15 -10.09 8.71
C LEU A 82 1.14 -10.70 8.12
N PHE A 83 1.97 -9.90 7.44
CA PHE A 83 3.33 -10.24 7.04
C PHE A 83 4.29 -9.05 7.19
N PRO A 84 5.38 -9.17 7.98
CA PRO A 84 6.35 -8.08 8.11
C PRO A 84 6.86 -7.63 6.75
N CYS A 85 6.80 -6.32 6.49
CA CYS A 85 7.35 -5.73 5.27
C CYS A 85 8.87 -5.62 5.48
N PRO A 86 9.70 -6.32 4.69
CA PRO A 86 11.13 -6.06 4.71
C PRO A 86 11.38 -4.73 4.01
N GLY A 87 11.52 -3.65 4.78
CA GLY A 87 12.00 -2.37 4.26
C GLY A 87 11.22 -1.12 4.63
N SER A 88 10.25 -1.18 5.56
CA SER A 88 9.81 0.06 6.22
C SER A 88 10.71 0.33 7.41
N ASP A 89 11.83 1.02 7.17
CA ASP A 89 12.49 1.80 8.21
C ASP A 89 11.43 2.73 8.80
N GLN A 90 10.92 2.32 9.95
CA GLN A 90 10.14 3.15 10.83
C GLN A 90 11.18 4.00 11.58
N GLU A 91 11.73 5.01 10.90
CA GLU A 91 12.47 6.08 11.58
C GLU A 91 11.52 6.67 12.62
N ARG A 92 11.99 6.57 13.87
CA ARG A 92 11.40 7.08 15.08
C ARG A 92 12.15 8.34 15.46
#